data_AF-A0A8C5Y7H4-F1
#
_entry.id   AF-A0A8C5Y7H4-F1
#
_cell.length_a   1.000
_cell.length_b   1.000
_cell.length_c   1.000
_cell.angle_alpha   90.00
_cell.angle_beta   90.00
_cell.angle_gamma   90.00
#
_symmetry.space_group_name_H-M   'P 1'
#
loop_
_entity.id
_entity.type
_entity.pdbx_description
1 polymer ?
#
loop_
_entity_poly.entity_id
_entity_poly.type
_entity_poly.pdbx_seq_one_letter_code
_entity_poly.pdbx_strand_id
1 'polypeptide(L)'
;MGGLFGVAALVGLRCGLRAPGPGLLARTCSGGPTWTRERTLVAVKPDGVQRRLVGDVIQRFERRGFKLVGMKMLQVWEGYNVVRASRAMIGHTDSAEAAPGTIRGDFSIHISRNIIHASDSVEGAQREIQLWFQSSELVNWADGGHQSSVYPA
;
A
#
# COMPACT_ATOMS: atom_id res chain seq x y z
N MET A 1 3.96 -4.99 44.73
CA MET A 1 2.94 -5.99 44.32
C MET A 1 3.35 -6.46 42.93
N GLY A 2 4.15 -7.52 42.77
CA GLY A 2 3.72 -8.93 42.72
C GLY A 2 3.40 -9.29 41.25
N GLY A 3 3.98 -10.29 40.59
CA GLY A 3 4.89 -11.36 41.01
C GLY A 3 5.48 -12.12 39.81
N LEU A 4 6.47 -12.96 40.12
CA LEU A 4 7.11 -13.96 39.27
C LEU A 4 6.18 -15.16 39.00
N PHE A 5 6.28 -15.76 37.80
CA PHE A 5 6.08 -17.20 37.52
C PHE A 5 6.88 -17.50 36.23
N GLY A 6 7.64 -18.58 36.03
CA GLY A 6 7.76 -19.87 36.69
C GLY A 6 8.05 -20.90 35.59
N VAL A 7 9.15 -21.66 35.72
CA VAL A 7 9.70 -22.58 34.70
C VAL A 7 9.20 -24.03 34.91
N ALA A 8 9.02 -24.74 33.79
CA ALA A 8 9.04 -26.21 33.56
C ALA A 8 7.90 -27.13 34.08
N ALA A 9 7.41 -27.99 33.17
CA ALA A 9 7.35 -29.45 33.36
C ALA A 9 7.05 -30.20 32.04
N LEU A 10 7.79 -31.29 31.84
CA LEU A 10 7.80 -32.21 30.70
C LEU A 10 6.94 -33.45 31.06
N VAL A 11 5.98 -33.88 30.22
CA VAL A 11 5.47 -35.27 30.25
C VAL A 11 5.08 -35.70 28.83
N GLY A 12 5.72 -36.76 28.36
CA GLY A 12 5.50 -37.34 27.04
C GLY A 12 4.24 -38.18 26.93
N LEU A 13 3.67 -38.21 25.72
CA LEU A 13 2.75 -39.26 25.30
C LEU A 13 3.44 -40.16 24.26
N ARG A 14 3.54 -41.44 24.64
CA ARG A 14 3.98 -42.56 23.81
C ARG A 14 3.00 -42.73 22.63
N CYS A 15 3.49 -42.57 21.40
CA CYS A 15 2.76 -42.96 20.20
C CYS A 15 2.88 -44.48 20.04
N GLY A 16 1.76 -45.19 20.19
CA GLY A 16 1.69 -46.64 20.00
C GLY A 16 1.81 -47.03 18.53
N LEU A 17 2.76 -47.90 18.22
CA LEU A 17 2.87 -48.59 16.92
C LEU A 17 1.73 -49.59 16.77
N ARG A 18 0.93 -49.46 15.70
CA ARG A 18 0.04 -50.52 15.21
C ARG A 18 0.35 -50.74 13.71
N ALA A 19 0.61 -51.99 13.35
CA ALA A 19 1.05 -52.41 12.02
C ALA A 19 -0.03 -52.23 10.93
N PRO A 20 0.34 -52.12 9.63
CA PRO A 20 -0.58 -51.81 8.54
C PRO A 20 -1.24 -53.07 7.94
N GLY A 21 -2.50 -52.95 7.51
CA GLY A 21 -3.17 -53.94 6.64
C GLY A 21 -3.10 -53.52 5.16
N PRO A 22 -3.18 -54.45 4.19
CA PRO A 22 -3.05 -54.15 2.77
C PRO A 22 -4.40 -53.75 2.18
N GLY A 23 -4.49 -52.56 1.61
CA GLY A 23 -5.73 -52.01 1.04
C GLY A 23 -5.50 -50.72 0.28
N LEU A 24 -5.05 -50.89 -0.95
CA LEU A 24 -4.88 -49.96 -2.06
C LEU A 24 -5.76 -48.67 -2.08
N LEU A 25 -5.06 -47.53 -2.24
CA LEU A 25 -5.48 -46.22 -2.80
C LEU A 25 -6.34 -45.27 -1.95
N ALA A 26 -5.69 -44.63 -0.97
CA ALA A 26 -5.89 -43.20 -0.75
C ALA A 26 -4.57 -42.47 -1.03
N ARG A 27 -4.47 -41.79 -2.19
CA ARG A 27 -3.47 -40.73 -2.36
C ARG A 27 -3.93 -39.54 -1.52
N THR A 28 -3.74 -39.63 -0.20
CA THR A 28 -3.64 -38.42 0.60
C THR A 28 -2.35 -37.74 0.18
N CYS A 29 -2.45 -36.73 -0.69
CA CYS A 29 -1.39 -35.74 -0.83
C CYS A 29 -1.42 -34.88 0.44
N SER A 30 -1.12 -35.50 1.59
CA SER A 30 -0.89 -34.82 2.87
C SER A 30 0.53 -34.29 2.85
N GLY A 31 0.74 -33.15 2.20
CA GLY A 31 2.10 -32.64 2.05
C GLY A 31 2.22 -31.28 1.36
N GLY A 32 1.15 -30.49 1.29
CA GLY A 32 1.32 -29.05 1.07
C GLY A 32 2.03 -28.49 2.30
N PRO A 33 3.12 -27.73 2.17
CA PRO A 33 3.88 -27.33 3.33
C PRO A 33 3.01 -26.45 4.23
N THR A 34 2.97 -26.78 5.52
CA THR A 34 2.22 -26.11 6.59
C THR A 34 2.86 -24.78 6.96
N TRP A 35 3.19 -23.95 5.98
CA TRP A 35 3.64 -22.58 6.26
C TRP A 35 2.41 -21.69 6.41
N THR A 36 2.21 -21.15 7.62
CA THR A 36 1.23 -20.10 7.86
C THR A 36 1.60 -18.89 7.00
N ARG A 37 0.67 -18.41 6.15
CA ARG A 37 0.87 -17.20 5.35
C ARG A 37 0.65 -15.97 6.21
N GLU A 38 1.70 -15.56 6.91
CA GLU A 38 1.70 -14.33 7.68
C GLU A 38 1.76 -13.09 6.76
N ARG A 39 1.19 -11.98 7.24
CA ARG A 39 1.23 -10.67 6.58
C ARG A 39 1.68 -9.64 7.59
N THR A 40 2.51 -8.71 7.16
CA THR A 40 2.99 -7.61 8.00
C THR A 40 2.90 -6.28 7.25
N LEU A 41 2.82 -5.19 8.01
CA LEU A 41 2.86 -3.83 7.50
C LEU A 41 4.28 -3.29 7.62
N VAL A 42 4.83 -2.79 6.50
CA VAL A 42 6.13 -2.12 6.47
C VAL A 42 5.89 -0.70 5.99
N ALA A 43 6.30 0.28 6.80
CA ALA A 43 6.20 1.70 6.46
C ALA A 43 7.59 2.28 6.19
N VAL A 44 7.73 2.99 5.06
CA VAL A 44 8.90 3.83 4.80
C VAL A 44 8.66 5.15 5.53
N LYS A 45 9.51 5.46 6.51
CA LYS A 45 9.43 6.70 7.28
C LYS A 45 9.73 7.94 6.40
N PRO A 46 9.36 9.16 6.83
CA PRO A 46 9.53 10.38 6.03
C PRO A 46 10.97 10.61 5.52
N ASP A 47 11.98 10.29 6.33
CA ASP A 47 13.40 10.39 5.94
C ASP A 47 13.77 9.46 4.77
N GLY A 48 13.20 8.25 4.75
CA GLY A 48 13.38 7.31 3.65
C GLY A 48 12.72 7.78 2.35
N VAL A 49 11.55 8.43 2.45
CA VAL A 49 10.86 9.03 1.30
C VAL A 49 11.65 10.22 0.75
N GLN A 50 12.08 11.14 1.60
CA GLN A 50 12.87 12.33 1.22
C GLN A 50 14.18 11.96 0.52
N ARG A 51 14.82 10.87 0.93
CA ARG A 51 16.04 10.33 0.32
C ARG A 51 15.80 9.47 -0.93
N ARG A 52 14.55 9.39 -1.42
CA ARG A 52 14.12 8.62 -2.59
C ARG A 52 14.38 7.10 -2.47
N LEU A 53 14.34 6.55 -1.26
CA LEU A 53 14.65 5.14 -0.98
C LEU A 53 13.45 4.18 -1.09
N VAL A 54 12.26 4.66 -1.46
CA VAL A 54 11.04 3.85 -1.53
C VAL A 54 11.22 2.65 -2.47
N GLY A 55 11.74 2.89 -3.68
CA GLY A 55 12.01 1.84 -4.66
C GLY A 55 13.04 0.82 -4.17
N ASP A 56 14.12 1.28 -3.53
CA ASP A 56 15.17 0.42 -3.00
C ASP A 56 14.66 -0.49 -1.88
N VAL A 57 13.80 0.04 -1.00
CA VAL A 57 13.18 -0.76 0.07
C VAL A 57 12.29 -1.84 -0.54
N ILE A 58 11.38 -1.49 -1.46
CA ILE A 58 10.50 -2.46 -2.13
C ILE A 58 11.33 -3.53 -2.83
N GLN A 59 12.34 -3.12 -3.61
CA GLN A 59 13.21 -4.02 -4.34
C GLN A 59 13.94 -5.01 -3.41
N ARG A 60 14.35 -4.59 -2.20
CA ARG A 60 14.97 -5.50 -1.22
C ARG A 60 14.00 -6.56 -0.71
N PHE A 61 12.75 -6.20 -0.44
CA PHE A 61 11.72 -7.18 -0.02
C PHE A 61 11.41 -8.18 -1.13
N GLU A 62 11.26 -7.71 -2.37
CA GLU A 62 10.98 -8.56 -3.52
C GLU A 62 12.16 -9.49 -3.85
N ARG A 63 13.40 -8.97 -3.86
CA ARG A 63 14.61 -9.79 -4.05
C ARG A 63 14.81 -10.84 -2.98
N ARG A 64 14.33 -10.60 -1.76
CA ARG A 64 14.34 -11.59 -0.67
C ARG A 64 13.32 -12.72 -0.89
N GLY A 65 12.36 -12.54 -1.79
CA GLY A 65 11.30 -13.50 -2.10
C GLY A 65 9.96 -13.19 -1.40
N PHE A 66 9.82 -12.03 -0.74
CA PHE A 66 8.54 -11.61 -0.20
C PHE A 66 7.64 -11.04 -1.29
N LYS A 67 6.34 -11.32 -1.19
CA LYS A 67 5.34 -10.81 -2.13
C LYS A 67 4.74 -9.51 -1.59
N LEU A 68 4.81 -8.44 -2.38
CA LEU A 68 4.01 -7.25 -2.12
C LEU A 68 2.53 -7.56 -2.38
N VAL A 69 1.72 -7.54 -1.33
CA VAL A 69 0.28 -7.87 -1.41
C VAL A 69 -0.59 -6.63 -1.54
N GLY A 70 -0.12 -5.48 -1.05
CA GLY A 70 -0.82 -4.21 -1.17
C GLY A 70 0.11 -3.06 -0.83
N MET A 71 -0.08 -1.93 -1.53
CA MET A 71 0.62 -0.68 -1.30
C MET A 71 -0.38 0.45 -1.46
N LYS A 72 -0.29 1.44 -0.58
CA LYS A 72 -1.11 2.64 -0.65
C LYS A 72 -0.21 3.86 -0.54
N MET A 73 -0.19 4.67 -1.58
CA MET A 73 0.50 5.97 -1.58
C MET A 73 -0.58 7.06 -1.65
N LEU A 74 -0.58 7.94 -0.67
CA LEU A 74 -1.49 9.08 -0.59
C LEU A 74 -0.66 10.36 -0.64
N GLN A 75 -1.14 11.36 -1.35
CA GLN A 75 -0.44 12.62 -1.56
C GLN A 75 -1.45 13.76 -1.48
N VAL A 76 -1.05 14.88 -0.89
CA VAL A 76 -1.81 16.13 -0.87
C VAL A 76 -1.03 17.15 -1.68
N TRP A 77 -1.70 17.77 -2.65
CA TRP A 77 -1.12 18.79 -3.52
C TRP A 77 -1.75 20.14 -3.21
N GLU A 78 -0.93 21.18 -3.15
CA GLU A 78 -1.36 22.56 -2.94
C GLU A 78 -1.08 23.39 -4.20
N GLY A 79 -1.99 24.28 -4.55
CA GLY A 79 -1.80 25.24 -5.65
C GLY A 79 -3.10 25.84 -6.18
N TYR A 80 -2.96 26.82 -7.08
CA TYR A 80 -4.10 27.51 -7.69
C TYR A 80 -4.99 26.55 -8.49
N ASN A 81 -6.28 26.49 -8.12
CA ASN A 81 -7.27 25.60 -8.73
C ASN A 81 -6.84 24.13 -8.78
N VAL A 82 -6.03 23.65 -7.83
CA VAL A 82 -5.39 22.32 -7.88
C VAL A 82 -6.39 21.17 -8.04
N VAL A 83 -7.58 21.26 -7.45
CA VAL A 83 -8.64 20.24 -7.63
C VAL A 83 -9.08 20.17 -9.09
N ARG A 84 -9.42 21.32 -9.70
CA ARG A 84 -9.84 21.37 -11.11
C ARG A 84 -8.69 20.99 -12.05
N ALA A 85 -7.50 21.53 -11.81
CA ALA A 85 -6.32 21.26 -12.62
C ALA A 85 -5.91 19.78 -12.57
N SER A 86 -5.92 19.17 -11.38
CA SER A 86 -5.63 17.73 -11.23
C SER A 86 -6.65 16.86 -11.96
N ARG A 87 -7.95 17.18 -11.88
CA ARG A 87 -8.99 16.46 -12.64
C ARG A 87 -8.77 16.57 -14.16
N ALA A 88 -8.36 17.73 -14.65
CA ALA A 88 -8.03 17.92 -16.06
C ALA A 88 -6.79 17.11 -16.49
N MET A 89 -5.72 17.11 -15.68
CA MET A 89 -4.50 16.32 -15.95
C MET A 89 -4.74 14.81 -15.89
N ILE A 90 -5.60 14.36 -14.97
CA ILE A 90 -5.93 12.94 -14.81
C ILE A 90 -6.75 12.43 -16.00
N GLY A 91 -7.66 13.25 -16.52
CA GLY A 91 -8.57 12.88 -17.59
C GLY A 91 -9.86 12.20 -17.10
N HIS A 92 -10.71 11.84 -18.06
CA HIS A 92 -12.06 11.32 -17.81
C HIS A 92 -12.04 10.04 -16.94
N THR A 93 -13.13 9.76 -16.21
CA THR A 93 -13.21 8.58 -15.33
C THR A 93 -13.19 7.27 -16.11
N ASP A 94 -13.90 7.24 -17.22
CA ASP A 94 -13.73 6.21 -18.23
C ASP A 94 -12.48 6.53 -19.06
N SER A 95 -11.48 5.64 -18.99
CA SER A 95 -10.22 5.77 -19.69
C SER A 95 -10.37 5.71 -21.21
N ALA A 96 -11.40 5.03 -21.73
CA ALA A 96 -11.68 4.98 -23.16
C ALA A 96 -12.06 6.36 -23.74
N GLU A 97 -12.64 7.23 -22.90
CA GLU A 97 -13.04 8.59 -23.23
C GLU A 97 -12.01 9.65 -22.79
N ALA A 98 -10.91 9.23 -22.16
CA ALA A 98 -9.88 10.14 -21.68
C ALA A 98 -9.00 10.60 -22.85
N ALA A 99 -8.80 11.92 -22.97
CA ALA A 99 -7.99 12.48 -24.05
C ALA A 99 -6.51 12.02 -23.95
N PRO A 100 -5.82 11.79 -25.08
CA PRO A 100 -4.38 11.55 -25.09
C PRO A 100 -3.61 12.68 -24.41
N GLY A 101 -2.54 12.35 -23.69
CA GLY A 101 -1.76 13.28 -22.85
C GLY A 101 -2.30 13.45 -21.44
N THR A 102 -3.49 12.90 -21.13
CA THR A 102 -3.96 12.76 -19.74
C THR A 102 -3.44 11.46 -19.14
N ILE A 103 -3.29 11.41 -17.82
CA ILE A 103 -2.78 10.22 -17.12
C ILE A 103 -3.60 8.98 -17.49
N ARG A 104 -4.93 9.07 -17.49
CA ARG A 104 -5.79 7.93 -17.83
C ARG A 104 -5.79 7.59 -19.32
N GLY A 105 -5.72 8.58 -20.20
CA GLY A 105 -5.65 8.35 -21.64
C GLY A 105 -4.37 7.63 -22.06
N ASP A 106 -3.26 7.90 -21.35
CA ASP A 106 -1.95 7.34 -21.70
C ASP A 106 -1.68 5.99 -21.04
N PHE A 107 -2.18 5.75 -19.82
CA PHE A 107 -1.75 4.62 -19.00
C PHE A 107 -2.88 3.66 -18.56
N SER A 108 -4.12 3.84 -19.03
CA SER A 108 -5.23 2.95 -18.67
C SER A 108 -6.22 2.73 -19.81
N ILE A 109 -6.96 1.61 -19.78
CA ILE A 109 -7.88 1.22 -20.87
C ILE A 109 -9.34 1.08 -20.38
N HIS A 110 -9.56 0.78 -19.10
CA HIS A 110 -10.87 0.37 -18.59
C HIS A 110 -11.26 1.14 -17.32
N ILE A 111 -12.52 1.51 -17.21
CA ILE A 111 -13.09 2.30 -16.10
C ILE A 111 -12.81 1.72 -14.71
N SER A 112 -12.82 0.39 -14.56
CA SER A 112 -12.57 -0.27 -13.27
C SER A 112 -11.10 -0.32 -12.85
N ARG A 113 -10.17 0.02 -13.75
CA ARG A 113 -8.72 0.01 -13.52
C ARG A 113 -8.09 1.28 -14.11
N ASN A 114 -8.64 2.43 -13.72
CA ASN A 114 -8.27 3.74 -14.22
C ASN A 114 -7.17 4.43 -13.40
N ILE A 115 -6.26 3.62 -12.84
CA ILE A 115 -4.91 3.93 -12.30
C ILE A 115 -4.77 4.94 -11.16
N ILE A 116 -5.62 5.97 -11.06
CA ILE A 116 -5.46 7.10 -10.13
C ILE A 116 -6.82 7.66 -9.69
N HIS A 117 -6.90 8.13 -8.45
CA HIS A 117 -8.03 8.86 -7.87
C HIS A 117 -7.63 10.31 -7.58
N ALA A 118 -8.58 11.23 -7.74
CA ALA A 118 -8.48 12.59 -7.25
C ALA A 118 -9.88 13.13 -6.93
N SER A 119 -9.92 13.99 -5.91
CA SER A 119 -11.13 14.66 -5.45
C SER A 119 -11.83 15.42 -6.58
N ASP A 120 -13.15 15.41 -6.57
CA ASP A 120 -14.00 16.02 -7.60
C ASP A 120 -14.38 17.48 -7.32
N SER A 121 -14.22 17.91 -6.07
CA SER A 121 -14.66 19.20 -5.54
C SER A 121 -13.74 19.65 -4.40
N VAL A 122 -13.75 20.95 -4.08
CA VAL A 122 -12.93 21.50 -2.98
C VAL A 122 -13.40 20.93 -1.65
N GLU A 123 -14.72 20.83 -1.46
CA GLU A 123 -15.34 20.28 -0.26
C GLU A 123 -15.04 18.78 -0.15
N GLY A 124 -15.04 18.05 -1.28
CA GLY A 124 -14.62 16.65 -1.35
C GLY A 124 -13.17 16.48 -0.94
N ALA A 125 -12.27 17.31 -1.47
CA ALA A 125 -10.86 17.28 -1.12
C ALA A 125 -10.62 17.51 0.38
N GLN A 126 -11.28 18.49 0.98
CA GLN A 126 -11.17 18.76 2.41
C GLN A 126 -11.55 17.54 3.27
N ARG A 127 -12.67 16.87 2.93
CA ARG A 127 -13.11 15.65 3.64
C ARG A 127 -12.13 14.49 3.46
N GLU A 128 -11.65 14.27 2.24
CA GLU A 128 -10.69 13.20 1.94
C GLU A 128 -9.35 13.43 2.65
N ILE A 129 -8.84 14.67 2.68
CA ILE A 129 -7.59 15.00 3.37
C ILE A 129 -7.72 14.71 4.86
N GLN A 130 -8.81 15.16 5.51
CA GLN A 130 -9.06 14.93 6.93
C GLN A 130 -9.24 13.43 7.28
N LEU A 131 -9.73 12.63 6.33
CA LEU A 131 -9.86 11.19 6.50
C LEU A 131 -8.51 10.47 6.49
N TRP A 132 -7.58 10.93 5.64
CA TRP A 132 -6.35 10.22 5.35
C TRP A 132 -5.11 10.75 6.05
N PHE A 133 -5.11 12.02 6.49
CA PHE A 133 -3.95 12.68 7.07
C PHE A 133 -4.28 13.37 8.39
N GLN A 134 -3.34 13.29 9.33
CA GLN A 134 -3.29 14.18 10.49
C GLN A 134 -2.69 15.53 10.08
N SER A 135 -3.07 16.61 10.76
CA SER A 135 -2.54 17.95 10.46
C SER A 135 -1.02 18.04 10.61
N SER A 136 -0.41 17.25 11.49
CA SER A 136 1.04 17.17 11.69
C SER A 136 1.79 16.49 10.55
N GLU A 137 1.10 15.77 9.67
CA GLU A 137 1.69 15.12 8.50
C GLU A 137 1.73 16.04 7.27
N LEU A 138 1.00 17.15 7.31
CA LEU A 138 0.97 18.15 6.25
C LEU A 138 2.11 19.16 6.47
N VAL A 139 3.08 19.13 5.57
CA VAL A 139 4.26 20.00 5.64
C VAL A 139 4.02 21.25 4.81
N ASN A 140 4.10 22.42 5.44
CA ASN A 140 4.10 23.70 4.75
C ASN A 140 5.54 24.07 4.38
N TRP A 141 5.84 24.06 3.09
CA TRP A 141 7.16 24.42 2.57
C TRP A 141 7.18 25.90 2.20
N ALA A 142 8.28 26.59 2.52
CA ALA A 142 8.49 27.92 1.98
C ALA A 142 8.75 27.82 0.47
N ASP A 143 7.87 28.39 -0.33
CA ASP A 143 8.07 28.54 -1.77
C ASP A 143 9.31 29.41 -1.99
N GLY A 144 10.44 28.80 -2.35
CA GLY A 144 11.78 29.42 -2.38
C GLY A 144 11.97 30.55 -3.41
N GLY A 145 11.16 31.61 -3.36
CA GLY A 145 11.23 32.81 -4.21
C GLY A 145 10.47 32.69 -5.54
N HIS A 146 9.93 31.53 -5.91
CA HIS A 146 9.27 31.30 -7.19
C HIS A 146 7.80 31.75 -7.27
N GLN A 147 7.20 32.18 -6.16
CA GLN A 147 5.77 32.52 -6.11
C GLN A 147 5.36 33.56 -7.16
N SER A 148 6.17 34.59 -7.40
CA SER A 148 5.82 35.68 -8.33
C SER A 148 5.77 35.27 -9.81
N SER A 149 6.41 34.16 -10.17
CA SER A 149 6.45 33.66 -11.55
C SER A 149 5.30 32.71 -11.88
N VAL A 150 4.65 32.14 -10.86
CA VAL A 150 3.62 31.09 -11.01
C VAL A 150 2.26 31.56 -10.51
N TYR A 151 2.23 32.36 -9.45
CA TYR A 151 1.03 32.95 -8.88
C TYR A 151 1.03 34.47 -9.11
N PRO A 152 -0.10 35.06 -9.54
CA PRO A 152 -0.21 36.50 -9.60
C PRO A 152 -0.03 37.09 -8.19
N ALA A 153 0.72 38.19 -8.11
CA ALA A 153 0.91 38.96 -6.88
C ALA A 153 -0.39 39.61 -6.39
#